data_AF-A0A101MRG0-F1
#
_entry.id   AF-A0A101MRG0-F1
#
_cell.length_a   1.000
_cell.length_b   1.000
_cell.length_c   1.000
_cell.angle_alpha   90.00
_cell.angle_beta   90.00
_cell.angle_gamma   90.00
#
_symmetry.space_group_name_H-M   'P 1'
#
loop_
_entity.id
_entity.type
_entity.pdbx_description
1 polymer ?
#
loop_
_entity_poly.entity_id
_entity_poly.type
_entity_poly.pdbx_seq_one_letter_code
_entity_poly.pdbx_strand_id
1 'polypeptide(L)'
;MDIWSTFGIFALFSILTRTALSAGNSPWVYLRFTVVGYIRLLGNLKGDDDNHGDFKSENVNFAWQHDARIHNETDESLVLSLYNNAAMDHSDPGPSTGLVIHVDLVNKKAWRIQELTDPTDHIVSATQGSFQFLPNSGTEHMLLGYGSIPKLKEYDGDGNVVLRGQFGKDTFSANAYRIFKFPWSATPHWDPALFVNHTTSHMTDLYMS
;
A
#
# COMPACT_ATOMS: atom_id res chain seq x y z
N MET A 1 9.45 27.19 -12.32
CA MET A 1 9.36 25.84 -11.72
C MET A 1 8.79 26.03 -10.34
N ASP A 2 7.57 25.58 -10.10
CA ASP A 2 6.83 25.89 -8.87
C ASP A 2 7.28 24.96 -7.75
N ILE A 3 7.55 25.50 -6.56
CA ILE A 3 8.18 24.77 -5.44
C ILE A 3 7.28 23.62 -4.92
N TRP A 4 5.99 23.67 -5.25
CA TRP A 4 4.98 22.72 -4.86
C TRP A 4 4.94 21.45 -5.73
N SER A 5 5.38 21.52 -7.00
CA SER A 5 5.44 20.33 -7.87
C SER A 5 6.64 19.43 -7.59
N THR A 6 7.67 19.95 -6.94
CA THR A 6 8.95 19.26 -6.71
C THR A 6 8.83 18.09 -5.73
N PHE A 7 7.86 18.13 -4.80
CA PHE A 7 7.75 17.14 -3.73
C PHE A 7 6.50 16.25 -3.77
N GLY A 8 5.53 16.50 -4.66
CA GLY A 8 4.31 15.70 -4.85
C GLY A 8 3.92 14.83 -3.65
N ILE A 9 3.43 15.44 -2.56
CA ILE A 9 3.11 14.69 -1.34
C ILE A 9 1.82 13.89 -1.61
N PHE A 10 1.90 12.56 -1.62
CA PHE A 10 0.76 11.69 -1.94
C PHE A 10 0.16 10.96 -0.73
N ALA A 11 0.86 10.97 0.41
CA ALA A 11 0.35 10.43 1.65
C ALA A 11 0.84 11.22 2.87
N LEU A 12 -0.07 11.45 3.79
CA LEU A 12 0.17 12.00 5.13
C LEU A 12 -0.56 11.09 6.11
N PHE A 13 0.18 10.48 7.03
CA PHE A 13 -0.39 9.66 8.10
C PHE A 13 0.18 10.09 9.43
N SER A 14 -0.66 10.32 10.44
CA SER A 14 -0.26 10.78 11.77
C SER A 14 -0.93 9.94 12.85
N ILE A 15 -0.15 9.52 13.84
CA ILE A 15 -0.60 8.98 15.13
C ILE A 15 -0.09 9.96 16.17
N LEU A 16 -0.93 10.40 17.12
CA LEU A 16 -0.71 11.28 18.29
C LEU A 16 0.63 12.05 18.46
N THR A 17 1.80 11.42 18.29
CA THR A 17 3.15 12.01 18.38
C THR A 17 4.04 11.87 17.13
N ARG A 18 3.72 11.07 16.10
CA ARG A 18 4.52 10.89 14.86
C ARG A 18 3.69 10.95 13.57
N THR A 19 4.38 11.30 12.49
CA THR A 19 3.80 11.48 11.15
C THR A 19 4.72 10.91 10.08
N ALA A 20 4.19 10.07 9.19
CA ALA A 20 4.85 9.68 7.94
C ALA A 20 4.35 10.54 6.77
N LEU A 21 5.28 10.98 5.94
CA LEU A 21 5.04 11.74 4.71
C LEU A 21 5.68 11.00 3.55
N SER A 22 4.88 10.62 2.55
CA SER A 22 5.40 10.12 1.29
C SER A 22 5.36 11.20 0.22
N ALA A 23 6.52 11.47 -0.38
CA ALA A 23 6.68 12.29 -1.57
C ALA A 23 6.88 11.34 -2.75
N GLY A 24 5.92 11.20 -3.67
CA GLY A 24 6.04 10.16 -4.72
C GLY A 24 6.88 10.60 -5.90
N ASN A 25 7.10 11.90 -6.10
CA ASN A 25 8.10 12.39 -7.07
C ASN A 25 9.55 12.25 -6.55
N SER A 26 9.74 11.44 -5.51
CA SER A 26 10.97 11.29 -4.78
C SER A 26 11.04 9.89 -4.15
N PRO A 27 12.23 9.26 -4.05
CA PRO A 27 12.35 7.94 -3.40
C PRO A 27 12.32 8.02 -1.86
N TRP A 28 11.84 9.13 -1.30
CA TRP A 28 11.93 9.42 0.14
C TRP A 28 10.59 9.27 0.86
N VAL A 29 10.62 8.57 1.98
CA VAL A 29 9.61 8.65 3.03
C VAL A 29 10.20 9.39 4.23
N TYR A 30 9.57 10.48 4.64
CA TYR A 30 10.00 11.28 5.78
C TYR A 30 9.22 10.90 7.03
N LEU A 31 9.96 10.60 8.11
CA LEU A 31 9.41 10.30 9.42
C LEU A 31 9.57 11.50 10.34
N ARG A 32 8.46 12.02 10.86
CA ARG A 32 8.42 13.20 11.73
C ARG A 32 7.84 12.84 13.09
N PHE A 33 8.30 13.54 14.12
CA PHE A 33 7.77 13.55 15.46
C PHE A 33 7.20 14.95 15.76
N THR A 34 5.99 15.01 16.28
CA THR A 34 5.33 16.26 16.68
C THR A 34 4.98 16.16 18.16
N VAL A 35 5.55 17.05 18.97
CA VAL A 35 5.07 17.32 20.34
C VAL A 35 4.62 18.77 20.34
N VAL A 36 3.51 19.07 21.03
CA VAL A 36 2.86 20.39 21.09
C VAL A 36 3.88 21.54 21.00
N GLY A 37 3.92 22.21 19.85
CA GLY A 37 4.79 23.37 19.58
C GLY A 37 6.11 23.11 18.84
N TYR A 38 6.56 21.86 18.64
CA TYR A 38 7.82 21.52 17.97
C TYR A 38 7.69 20.30 17.05
N ILE A 39 8.24 20.41 15.83
CA ILE A 39 8.37 19.30 14.87
C ILE A 39 9.85 18.88 14.83
N ARG A 40 10.13 17.61 15.13
CA ARG A 40 11.46 17.00 14.99
C ARG A 40 11.42 15.99 13.85
N LEU A 41 12.30 16.15 12.86
CA LEU A 41 12.52 15.09 11.87
C LEU A 41 13.28 13.93 12.54
N LEU A 42 12.76 12.71 12.43
CA LEU A 42 13.38 11.50 12.98
C LEU A 42 14.35 10.86 12.01
N GLY A 43 14.01 11.01 10.74
CA GLY A 43 14.90 10.85 9.61
C GLY A 43 14.14 10.61 8.31
N ASN A 44 14.89 10.38 7.24
CA ASN A 44 14.37 9.96 5.93
C ASN A 44 14.81 8.52 5.59
N LEU A 45 13.85 7.73 5.13
CA LEU A 45 14.09 6.40 4.55
C LEU A 45 14.09 6.51 3.03
N LYS A 46 15.11 5.94 2.39
CA LYS A 46 15.21 5.83 0.92
C LYS A 46 14.81 4.43 0.48
N GLY A 47 14.15 4.36 -0.67
CA GLY A 47 13.84 3.10 -1.34
C GLY A 47 14.97 2.51 -2.18
N ASP A 48 16.23 2.67 -1.78
CA ASP A 48 17.37 1.94 -2.33
C ASP A 48 18.46 1.78 -1.25
N ASP A 49 19.48 0.95 -1.54
CA ASP A 49 20.53 0.57 -0.57
C ASP A 49 21.71 1.58 -0.52
N ASP A 50 21.56 2.80 -1.05
CA ASP A 50 22.71 3.67 -1.34
C ASP A 50 23.25 4.50 -0.16
N ASN A 51 22.79 4.27 1.08
CA ASN A 51 23.21 4.97 2.31
C ASN A 51 23.01 6.50 2.28
N HIS A 52 22.24 7.07 1.34
CA HIS A 52 21.94 8.50 1.35
C HIS A 52 20.80 8.87 2.33
N GLY A 53 20.11 7.89 2.92
CA GLY A 53 19.10 8.08 3.97
C GLY A 53 19.66 8.04 5.39
N ASP A 54 18.88 8.53 6.36
CA ASP A 54 19.24 8.46 7.79
C ASP A 54 19.19 7.03 8.36
N PHE A 55 18.61 6.09 7.60
CA PHE A 55 18.52 4.68 7.94
C PHE A 55 19.32 3.86 6.92
N LYS A 56 20.13 2.93 7.40
CA LYS A 56 20.72 1.89 6.56
C LYS A 56 19.63 0.89 6.16
N SER A 57 19.30 0.86 4.88
CA SER A 57 18.33 -0.06 4.29
C SER A 57 18.94 -1.44 4.02
N GLU A 58 18.17 -2.51 4.25
CA GLU A 58 18.50 -3.88 3.87
C GLU A 58 17.29 -4.50 3.15
N ASN A 59 17.44 -4.78 1.85
CA ASN A 59 16.38 -5.33 0.98
C ASN A 59 15.13 -4.43 0.89
N VAL A 60 15.31 -3.11 0.96
CA VAL A 60 14.23 -2.13 0.83
C VAL A 60 14.40 -1.39 -0.50
N ASN A 61 13.61 -1.78 -1.50
CA ASN A 61 13.57 -1.10 -2.79
C ASN A 61 12.15 -0.61 -3.08
N PHE A 62 11.98 0.69 -3.26
CA PHE A 62 10.72 1.29 -3.67
C PHE A 62 10.93 2.61 -4.40
N ALA A 63 10.00 2.92 -5.29
CA ALA A 63 9.96 4.20 -5.97
C ALA A 63 8.52 4.59 -6.25
N TRP A 64 8.27 5.90 -6.31
CA TRP A 64 6.94 6.44 -6.61
C TRP A 64 5.88 5.92 -5.64
N GLN A 65 6.22 5.83 -4.36
CA GLN A 65 5.44 5.15 -3.35
C GLN A 65 4.23 5.97 -2.87
N HIS A 66 3.12 5.28 -2.63
CA HIS A 66 1.87 5.82 -2.15
C HIS A 66 1.45 5.19 -0.81
N ASP A 67 0.54 5.88 -0.12
CA ASP A 67 -0.15 5.39 1.08
C ASP A 67 0.77 4.85 2.20
N ALA A 68 1.90 5.51 2.43
CA ALA A 68 2.79 5.19 3.54
C ALA A 68 2.09 5.40 4.89
N ARG A 69 2.07 4.38 5.75
CA ARG A 69 1.41 4.37 7.07
C ARG A 69 2.30 3.74 8.13
N ILE A 70 2.23 4.29 9.34
CA ILE A 70 2.97 3.82 10.53
C ILE A 70 2.07 2.88 11.34
N HIS A 71 2.65 1.79 11.83
CA HIS A 71 2.01 0.78 12.67
C HIS A 71 2.96 0.35 13.79
N ASN A 72 2.40 -0.21 14.87
CA ASN A 72 3.15 -0.79 16.00
C ASN A 72 4.31 0.10 16.49
N GLU A 73 4.03 1.40 16.65
CA GLU A 73 5.03 2.41 17.01
C GLU A 73 5.43 2.30 18.49
N THR A 74 6.73 2.39 18.74
CA THR A 74 7.34 2.53 20.06
C THR A 74 8.42 3.63 20.00
N ASP A 75 9.06 3.92 21.14
CA ASP A 75 10.21 4.83 21.16
C ASP A 75 11.45 4.28 20.44
N GLU A 76 11.51 2.95 20.25
CA GLU A 76 12.67 2.24 19.70
C GLU A 76 12.48 1.81 18.25
N SER A 77 11.24 1.55 17.82
CA SER A 77 10.95 1.01 16.49
C SER A 77 9.55 1.35 16.00
N LEU A 78 9.33 1.18 14.70
CA LEU A 78 8.01 1.23 14.07
C LEU A 78 7.94 0.27 12.88
N VAL A 79 6.72 -0.05 12.45
CA VAL A 79 6.44 -0.74 11.19
C VAL A 79 5.86 0.24 10.18
N LEU A 80 6.44 0.30 8.99
CA LEU A 80 5.98 1.13 7.88
C LEU A 80 5.36 0.23 6.82
N SER A 81 4.10 0.46 6.46
CA SER A 81 3.50 -0.12 5.25
C SER A 81 3.44 0.92 4.14
N LEU A 82 3.62 0.52 2.89
CA LEU A 82 3.42 1.39 1.73
C LEU A 82 3.02 0.61 0.48
N TYR A 83 2.43 1.31 -0.47
CA TYR A 83 2.24 0.83 -1.83
C TYR A 83 3.40 1.31 -2.70
N ASN A 84 4.11 0.39 -3.36
CA ASN A 84 5.26 0.65 -4.21
C ASN A 84 4.84 0.55 -5.68
N ASN A 85 4.72 1.68 -6.37
CA ASN A 85 4.36 1.67 -7.78
C ASN A 85 5.48 1.08 -8.63
N ALA A 86 6.73 1.51 -8.41
CA ALA A 86 7.93 1.09 -9.16
C ALA A 86 7.79 1.15 -10.70
N ALA A 87 6.82 1.93 -11.18
CA ALA A 87 6.33 1.86 -12.55
C ALA A 87 6.96 2.89 -13.50
N MET A 88 7.45 4.01 -12.96
CA MET A 88 8.01 5.10 -13.74
C MET A 88 9.54 5.00 -13.73
N ASP A 89 10.15 5.29 -14.89
CA ASP A 89 11.61 5.36 -15.16
C ASP A 89 12.32 4.07 -15.65
N HIS A 90 11.58 3.02 -16.02
CA HIS A 90 12.15 1.80 -16.63
C HIS A 90 11.46 1.41 -17.94
N SER A 91 12.24 0.88 -18.90
CA SER A 91 11.71 0.33 -20.15
C SER A 91 10.91 -0.96 -19.96
N ASP A 92 11.16 -1.65 -18.85
CA ASP A 92 10.45 -2.85 -18.40
C ASP A 92 10.31 -2.79 -16.88
N PRO A 93 9.30 -2.06 -16.36
CA PRO A 93 9.11 -1.92 -14.93
C PRO A 93 8.63 -3.24 -14.32
N GLY A 94 9.19 -3.58 -13.15
CA GLY A 94 8.69 -4.66 -12.30
C GLY A 94 7.24 -4.41 -11.87
N PRO A 95 6.55 -5.43 -11.32
CA PRO A 95 5.18 -5.26 -10.86
C PRO A 95 5.12 -4.28 -9.69
N SER A 96 4.03 -3.54 -9.55
CA SER A 96 3.75 -2.75 -8.35
C SER A 96 3.50 -3.68 -7.17
N THR A 97 4.14 -3.40 -6.03
CA THR A 97 4.14 -4.26 -4.84
C THR A 97 3.61 -3.56 -3.60
N GLY A 98 3.21 -4.34 -2.60
CA GLY A 98 2.95 -3.83 -1.25
C GLY A 98 4.12 -4.14 -0.36
N LEU A 99 4.65 -3.16 0.36
CA LEU A 99 5.80 -3.37 1.24
C LEU A 99 5.42 -3.15 2.70
N VAL A 100 5.97 -4.01 3.55
CA VAL A 100 6.02 -3.82 4.99
C VAL A 100 7.48 -3.80 5.42
N ILE A 101 7.87 -2.75 6.12
CA ILE A 101 9.25 -2.44 6.48
C ILE A 101 9.32 -2.25 7.99
N HIS A 102 10.23 -2.95 8.65
CA HIS A 102 10.57 -2.66 10.04
C HIS A 102 11.62 -1.55 10.08
N VAL A 103 11.44 -0.56 10.94
CA VAL A 103 12.35 0.57 11.12
C VAL A 103 12.82 0.62 12.57
N ASP A 104 14.11 0.38 12.77
CA ASP A 104 14.81 0.48 14.05
C ASP A 104 15.34 1.91 14.22
N LEU A 105 14.73 2.64 15.17
CA LEU A 105 15.03 4.04 15.44
C LEU A 105 16.33 4.22 16.24
N VAL A 106 16.76 3.19 16.96
CA VAL A 106 17.95 3.19 17.82
C VAL A 106 19.20 2.94 16.99
N ASN A 107 19.22 1.85 16.24
CA ASN A 107 20.35 1.43 15.42
C ASN A 107 20.36 2.07 14.03
N LYS A 108 19.32 2.84 13.69
CA LYS A 108 19.16 3.50 12.38
C LYS A 108 19.24 2.52 11.23
N LYS A 109 18.46 1.44 11.33
CA LYS A 109 18.33 0.41 10.30
C LYS A 109 16.88 0.27 9.85
N ALA A 110 16.68 -0.13 8.61
CA ALA A 110 15.39 -0.51 8.10
C ALA A 110 15.51 -1.76 7.23
N TRP A 111 14.60 -2.71 7.37
CA TRP A 111 14.58 -3.90 6.53
C TRP A 111 13.16 -4.29 6.18
N ARG A 112 13.00 -4.83 4.98
CA ARG A 112 11.71 -5.33 4.51
C ARG A 112 11.35 -6.62 5.24
N ILE A 113 10.15 -6.66 5.81
CA ILE A 113 9.60 -7.84 6.47
C ILE A 113 8.51 -8.54 5.64
N GLN A 114 7.88 -7.83 4.70
CA GLN A 114 6.95 -8.43 3.75
C GLN A 114 6.97 -7.71 2.41
N GLU A 115 6.82 -8.49 1.33
CA GLU A 115 6.59 -8.00 -0.03
C GLU A 115 5.39 -8.74 -0.64
N LEU A 116 4.33 -7.98 -0.95
CA LEU A 116 3.12 -8.50 -1.56
C LEU A 116 3.24 -8.35 -3.08
N THR A 117 3.37 -9.48 -3.76
CA THR A 117 3.46 -9.59 -5.22
C THR A 117 2.62 -10.77 -5.69
N ASP A 118 2.22 -10.76 -6.96
CA ASP A 118 1.51 -11.87 -7.60
C ASP A 118 2.23 -12.25 -8.89
N PRO A 119 3.05 -13.31 -8.91
CA PRO A 119 3.81 -13.70 -10.09
C PRO A 119 2.92 -14.16 -11.25
N THR A 120 1.63 -14.41 -11.00
CA THR A 120 0.68 -14.85 -12.03
C THR A 120 -0.04 -13.71 -12.74
N ASP A 121 0.07 -12.48 -12.24
CA ASP A 121 -0.60 -11.30 -12.79
C ASP A 121 0.25 -10.05 -12.55
N HIS A 122 1.07 -9.74 -13.56
CA HIS A 122 2.01 -8.62 -13.59
C HIS A 122 1.26 -7.29 -13.75
N ILE A 123 0.97 -6.62 -12.63
CA ILE A 123 0.30 -5.32 -12.63
C ILE A 123 1.32 -4.22 -12.43
N VAL A 124 1.32 -3.24 -13.34
CA VAL A 124 2.14 -2.03 -13.25
C VAL A 124 1.19 -0.83 -13.14
N SER A 125 1.00 -0.31 -11.94
CA SER A 125 0.23 0.91 -11.71
C SER A 125 1.14 2.13 -11.81
N ALA A 126 0.89 3.01 -12.77
CA ALA A 126 1.69 4.21 -12.98
C ALA A 126 1.55 5.24 -11.84
N THR A 127 0.36 5.33 -11.24
CA THR A 127 0.07 6.33 -10.20
C THR A 127 -0.93 5.79 -9.19
N GLN A 128 -0.92 6.39 -7.99
CA GLN A 128 -1.89 6.08 -6.94
C GLN A 128 -1.73 4.64 -6.45
N GLY A 129 -2.60 4.24 -5.51
CA GLY A 129 -2.57 2.93 -4.90
C GLY A 129 -2.65 3.01 -3.40
N SER A 130 -3.03 1.90 -2.78
CA SER A 130 -3.21 1.82 -1.34
C SER A 130 -2.79 0.47 -0.80
N PHE A 131 -2.33 0.50 0.44
CA PHE A 131 -2.05 -0.68 1.25
C PHE A 131 -2.88 -0.59 2.52
N GLN A 132 -3.55 -1.67 2.89
CA GLN A 132 -4.29 -1.74 4.14
C GLN A 132 -4.08 -3.08 4.84
N PHE A 133 -3.60 -3.07 6.09
CA PHE A 133 -3.75 -4.22 6.98
C PHE A 133 -5.23 -4.43 7.35
N LEU A 134 -5.69 -5.67 7.34
CA LEU A 134 -7.05 -6.07 7.67
C LEU A 134 -7.06 -6.75 9.05
N PRO A 135 -7.28 -6.01 10.15
CA PRO A 135 -7.14 -6.53 11.51
C PRO A 135 -8.24 -7.51 11.94
N ASN A 136 -9.35 -7.61 11.18
CA ASN A 136 -10.57 -8.30 11.62
C ASN A 136 -10.80 -9.68 10.99
N SER A 137 -9.81 -10.25 10.28
CA SER A 137 -9.96 -11.55 9.60
C SER A 137 -9.65 -12.77 10.48
N GLY A 138 -9.14 -12.60 11.71
CA GLY A 138 -8.63 -13.72 12.54
C GLY A 138 -7.27 -14.27 12.08
N THR A 139 -6.86 -13.93 10.86
CA THR A 139 -5.54 -14.01 10.23
C THR A 139 -5.11 -12.60 9.83
N GLU A 140 -3.81 -12.27 9.81
CA GLU A 140 -3.32 -10.93 9.42
C GLU A 140 -3.37 -10.75 7.89
N HIS A 141 -4.56 -10.47 7.33
CA HIS A 141 -4.69 -10.24 5.89
C HIS A 141 -4.27 -8.82 5.52
N MET A 142 -3.91 -8.63 4.25
CA MET A 142 -3.52 -7.34 3.68
C MET A 142 -4.23 -7.11 2.37
N LEU A 143 -4.64 -5.87 2.11
CA LEU A 143 -5.30 -5.46 0.88
C LEU A 143 -4.41 -4.51 0.10
N LEU A 144 -4.22 -4.81 -1.19
CA LEU A 144 -3.67 -3.88 -2.17
C LEU A 144 -4.76 -3.40 -3.13
N GLY A 145 -4.84 -2.07 -3.28
CA GLY A 145 -5.56 -1.43 -4.37
C GLY A 145 -4.58 -0.88 -5.40
N TYR A 146 -4.74 -1.26 -6.67
CA TYR A 146 -3.76 -0.94 -7.72
C TYR A 146 -3.98 0.42 -8.39
N GLY A 147 -4.52 1.41 -7.67
CA GLY A 147 -4.52 2.81 -8.09
C GLY A 147 -5.12 3.05 -9.48
N SER A 148 -4.24 3.42 -10.41
CA SER A 148 -4.53 3.63 -11.84
C SER A 148 -5.04 2.40 -12.59
N ILE A 149 -4.87 1.20 -12.04
CA ILE A 149 -5.38 -0.07 -12.59
C ILE A 149 -6.62 -0.47 -11.78
N PRO A 150 -7.75 -0.81 -12.42
CA PRO A 150 -9.02 -1.10 -11.73
C PRO A 150 -9.06 -2.51 -11.13
N LYS A 151 -8.00 -2.87 -10.40
CA LYS A 151 -7.80 -4.15 -9.73
C LYS A 151 -7.52 -3.96 -8.25
N LEU A 152 -7.86 -4.96 -7.46
CA LEU A 152 -7.49 -5.10 -6.06
C LEU A 152 -7.16 -6.56 -5.76
N LYS A 153 -6.28 -6.78 -4.77
CA LYS A 153 -5.94 -8.12 -4.29
C LYS A 153 -5.90 -8.14 -2.77
N GLU A 154 -6.42 -9.21 -2.21
CA GLU A 154 -6.24 -9.54 -0.79
C GLU A 154 -5.21 -10.65 -0.68
N TYR A 155 -4.32 -10.48 0.27
CA TYR A 155 -3.24 -11.37 0.61
C TYR A 155 -3.46 -11.91 2.02
N ASP A 156 -3.19 -13.19 2.23
CA ASP A 156 -3.09 -13.76 3.58
C ASP A 156 -1.79 -13.33 4.28
N GLY A 157 -1.61 -13.73 5.54
CA GLY A 157 -0.43 -13.39 6.33
C GLY A 157 0.89 -13.95 5.77
N ASP A 158 0.83 -14.99 4.94
CA ASP A 158 1.98 -15.58 4.27
C ASP A 158 2.29 -14.88 2.93
N GLY A 159 1.44 -13.95 2.49
CA GLY A 159 1.60 -13.22 1.23
C GLY A 159 1.02 -13.92 0.01
N ASN A 160 0.13 -14.91 0.19
CA ASN A 160 -0.57 -15.54 -0.92
C ASN A 160 -1.83 -14.76 -1.29
N VAL A 161 -2.13 -14.67 -2.59
CA VAL A 161 -3.37 -14.03 -3.07
C VAL A 161 -4.57 -14.93 -2.76
N VAL A 162 -5.46 -14.46 -1.89
CA VAL A 162 -6.71 -15.16 -1.48
C VAL A 162 -7.97 -14.55 -2.09
N LEU A 163 -7.89 -13.32 -2.60
CA LEU A 163 -8.97 -12.67 -3.34
C LEU A 163 -8.41 -11.79 -4.45
N ARG A 164 -9.06 -11.83 -5.62
CA ARG A 164 -8.83 -10.90 -6.73
C ARG A 164 -10.14 -10.19 -7.05
N GLY A 165 -10.09 -8.88 -7.20
CA GLY A 165 -11.23 -8.08 -7.67
C GLY A 165 -10.82 -7.20 -8.85
N GLN A 166 -11.71 -7.09 -9.84
CA GLN A 166 -11.57 -6.16 -10.95
C GLN A 166 -12.91 -5.46 -11.18
N PHE A 167 -12.91 -4.13 -11.19
CA PHE A 167 -14.13 -3.31 -11.24
C PHE A 167 -14.21 -2.43 -12.50
N GLY A 168 -13.37 -2.73 -13.50
CA GLY A 168 -13.36 -2.02 -14.76
C GLY A 168 -12.39 -2.67 -15.75
N LYS A 169 -12.47 -2.25 -17.01
CA LYS A 169 -11.48 -2.64 -18.02
C LYS A 169 -10.19 -1.88 -17.80
N ASP A 170 -9.08 -2.56 -17.99
CA ASP A 170 -7.73 -1.99 -17.93
C ASP A 170 -7.43 -1.18 -19.20
N THR A 171 -8.19 -0.10 -19.39
CA THR A 171 -8.08 0.82 -20.53
C THR A 171 -8.05 2.28 -20.05
N PHE A 172 -7.57 2.51 -18.83
CA PHE A 172 -7.62 3.79 -18.12
C PHE A 172 -9.02 4.42 -17.95
N SER A 173 -10.09 3.66 -18.23
CA SER A 173 -11.47 4.12 -18.13
C SER A 173 -12.03 4.07 -16.70
N ALA A 174 -11.40 3.28 -15.83
CA ALA A 174 -11.71 3.17 -14.42
C ALA A 174 -10.41 3.12 -13.61
N ASN A 175 -10.36 3.85 -12.51
CA ASN A 175 -9.30 3.82 -11.52
C ASN A 175 -9.90 4.02 -10.13
N ALA A 176 -9.14 3.67 -9.10
CA ALA A 176 -9.50 3.99 -7.73
C ALA A 176 -8.28 4.57 -7.01
N TYR A 177 -8.39 5.82 -6.57
CA TYR A 177 -7.29 6.51 -5.89
C TYR A 177 -6.78 5.73 -4.66
N ARG A 178 -7.70 5.20 -3.87
CA ARG A 178 -7.46 4.24 -2.79
C ARG A 178 -8.63 3.27 -2.72
N ILE A 179 -8.35 2.05 -2.28
CA ILE A 179 -9.35 1.01 -1.99
C ILE A 179 -9.20 0.60 -0.53
N PHE A 180 -10.33 0.47 0.16
CA PHE A 180 -10.37 0.00 1.53
C PHE A 180 -11.42 -1.09 1.72
N LYS A 181 -11.16 -2.00 2.64
CA LYS A 181 -12.08 -3.04 3.10
C LYS A 181 -12.30 -2.88 4.60
N PHE A 182 -13.57 -2.80 4.99
CA PHE A 182 -13.98 -2.70 6.39
C PHE A 182 -15.16 -3.64 6.65
N PRO A 183 -15.36 -4.11 7.90
CA PRO A 183 -16.60 -4.78 8.27
C PRO A 183 -17.77 -3.86 7.97
N TRP A 184 -18.74 -4.37 7.22
CA TRP A 184 -19.96 -3.66 6.91
C TRP A 184 -21.13 -4.63 7.08
N SER A 185 -22.19 -4.13 7.70
CA SER A 185 -23.45 -4.85 7.86
C SER A 185 -24.59 -3.88 7.58
N ALA A 186 -25.53 -4.32 6.75
CA ALA A 186 -26.81 -3.65 6.56
C ALA A 186 -27.90 -4.69 6.32
N THR A 187 -29.14 -4.31 6.61
CA THR A 187 -30.32 -5.09 6.27
C THR A 187 -31.01 -4.39 5.10
N PRO A 188 -31.04 -5.01 3.90
CA PRO A 188 -31.80 -4.45 2.79
C PRO A 188 -33.29 -4.41 3.15
N HIS A 189 -34.01 -3.42 2.62
CA HIS A 189 -35.45 -3.28 2.85
C HIS A 189 -36.29 -4.16 1.89
N TRP A 190 -35.62 -4.89 0.99
CA TRP A 190 -36.19 -5.90 0.11
C TRP A 190 -35.60 -7.26 0.45
N ASP A 191 -36.30 -8.33 0.09
CA ASP A 191 -35.78 -9.69 0.19
C ASP A 191 -34.72 -9.89 -0.90
N PRO A 192 -33.44 -10.11 -0.55
CA PRO A 192 -32.39 -10.29 -1.54
C PRO A 192 -32.68 -11.52 -2.38
N ALA A 193 -32.55 -11.39 -3.70
CA ALA A 193 -32.65 -12.52 -4.61
C ALA A 193 -31.24 -12.93 -5.06
N LEU A 194 -30.95 -14.22 -5.00
CA LEU A 194 -29.71 -14.82 -5.52
C LEU A 194 -30.05 -15.80 -6.63
N PHE A 195 -29.50 -15.58 -7.83
CA PHE A 195 -29.53 -16.54 -8.92
C PHE A 195 -28.13 -17.11 -9.13
N VAL A 196 -28.04 -18.43 -9.14
CA VAL A 196 -26.78 -19.18 -9.29
C VAL A 196 -26.77 -19.83 -10.66
N ASN A 197 -25.78 -19.50 -11.49
CA ASN A 197 -25.59 -20.11 -12.80
C ASN A 197 -24.28 -20.92 -12.80
N HIS A 198 -24.41 -22.24 -12.88
CA HIS A 198 -23.25 -23.13 -13.00
C HIS A 198 -22.78 -23.15 -14.46
N THR A 199 -21.74 -22.38 -14.77
CA THR A 199 -21.19 -22.30 -16.14
C THR A 199 -20.30 -23.49 -16.47
N THR A 200 -19.41 -23.87 -15.56
CA THR A 200 -18.57 -25.08 -15.68
C THR A 200 -18.40 -25.75 -14.32
N SER A 201 -17.72 -26.92 -14.27
CA SER A 201 -17.43 -27.59 -13.01
C SER A 201 -16.54 -26.79 -12.05
N HIS A 202 -15.88 -25.74 -12.53
CA HIS A 202 -14.96 -24.90 -11.74
C HIS A 202 -15.33 -23.41 -11.75
N MET A 203 -16.47 -23.05 -12.33
CA MET A 203 -16.90 -21.65 -12.45
C MET A 203 -18.40 -21.55 -12.16
N THR A 204 -18.78 -20.60 -11.32
CA THR A 204 -20.16 -20.31 -10.95
C THR A 204 -20.35 -18.80 -10.97
N ASP A 205 -21.36 -18.36 -11.73
CA ASP A 205 -21.77 -16.96 -11.74
C ASP A 205 -22.88 -16.77 -10.71
N LEU A 206 -22.74 -15.73 -9.89
CA LEU A 206 -23.72 -15.34 -8.88
C LEU A 206 -24.30 -13.98 -9.26
N TYR A 207 -25.62 -13.91 -9.37
CA TYR A 207 -26.34 -12.67 -9.62
C TYR A 207 -27.15 -12.34 -8.38
N MET A 208 -26.91 -11.16 -7.80
CA MET A 208 -27.60 -10.69 -6.60
C MET A 208 -28.32 -9.39 -6.91
N SER A 209 -29.57 -9.26 -6.44
CA SER A 209 -30.34 -8.01 -6.46
C SER A 209 -30.89 -7.70 -5.08
#